data_AF-A0A9C8ZNU1-F1
#
_entry.id   AF-A0A9C8ZNU1-F1
#
_cell.length_a   1.000
_cell.length_b   1.000
_cell.length_c   1.000
_cell.angle_alpha   90.00
_cell.angle_beta   90.00
_cell.angle_gamma   90.00
#
_symmetry.space_group_name_H-M   'P 1'
#
loop_
_entity.id
_entity.type
_entity.pdbx_description
1 polymer ?
#
loop_
_entity_poly.entity_id
_entity_poly.type
_entity_poly.pdbx_seq_one_letter_code
_entity_poly.pdbx_strand_id
1 'polypeptide(L)'
;GTPDDTMPNWITCAWPPHFLEMLDYQWNEVAIPYWEQTYSYIEDHGVRVAFEMHPGMLVYNVDTLLRLREAVGPLLGCNFDPSHLWWNGVNPVAAIRALGDAIFHVHGKDVYVDPFNTAVNGCNDHRPYGEIPKRSWTFRTIGYGHGVEVWRDIVSTLRLIGYDYVISIEHEDALMNPDEGLSKAIANLKEAVIFEEAGEMFWA
;
A
#
# COMPACT_ATOMS: atom_id res chain seq x y z
N GLY A 1 -12.77 18.13 2.91
CA GLY A 1 -13.98 17.36 3.22
C GLY A 1 -15.21 17.98 2.61
N THR A 2 -15.32 19.31 2.60
CA THR A 2 -16.37 20.09 1.94
C THR A 2 -15.79 20.90 0.77
N PRO A 3 -16.62 21.57 -0.05
CA PRO A 3 -16.16 22.43 -1.14
C PRO A 3 -15.25 23.59 -0.74
N ASP A 4 -15.35 24.06 0.50
CA ASP A 4 -14.59 25.23 0.98
C ASP A 4 -13.27 24.85 1.68
N ASP A 5 -13.01 23.55 1.84
CA ASP A 5 -11.82 23.09 2.55
C ASP A 5 -10.55 23.31 1.72
N THR A 6 -9.51 23.83 2.38
CA THR A 6 -8.20 24.11 1.77
C THR A 6 -7.14 23.06 2.09
N MET A 7 -7.51 22.05 2.89
CA MET A 7 -6.63 20.97 3.34
C MET A 7 -7.35 19.61 3.20
N PRO A 8 -6.60 18.52 2.94
CA PRO A 8 -7.18 17.17 2.92
C PRO A 8 -7.86 16.80 4.24
N ASN A 9 -8.95 16.05 4.16
CA ASN A 9 -9.65 15.50 5.32
C ASN A 9 -9.81 13.99 5.14
N TRP A 10 -9.19 13.20 6.01
CA TRP A 10 -9.26 11.74 6.01
C TRP A 10 -10.32 11.27 7.00
N ILE A 11 -11.41 10.70 6.48
CA ILE A 11 -12.57 10.28 7.27
C ILE A 11 -12.46 8.79 7.57
N THR A 12 -12.32 8.45 8.85
CA THR A 12 -12.12 7.05 9.30
C THR A 12 -13.36 6.41 9.91
N CYS A 13 -14.45 7.17 10.07
CA CYS A 13 -15.65 6.74 10.78
C CYS A 13 -16.90 7.10 9.94
N ALA A 14 -17.93 6.26 9.99
CA ALA A 14 -19.20 6.52 9.31
C ALA A 14 -20.16 7.41 10.12
N TRP A 15 -19.87 7.63 11.41
CA TRP A 15 -20.69 8.44 12.30
C TRP A 15 -19.86 9.58 12.90
N PRO A 16 -20.41 10.79 13.02
CA PRO A 16 -21.77 11.24 12.64
C PRO A 16 -22.08 11.26 11.12
N PRO A 17 -23.38 11.38 10.71
CA PRO A 17 -23.79 11.22 9.31
C PRO A 17 -23.13 12.19 8.33
N HIS A 18 -22.73 13.38 8.78
CA HIS A 18 -22.02 14.35 7.94
C HIS A 18 -20.66 13.84 7.43
N PHE A 19 -20.06 12.84 8.07
CA PHE A 19 -18.89 12.17 7.52
C PHE A 19 -19.20 11.44 6.21
N LEU A 20 -20.39 10.85 6.09
CA LEU A 20 -20.82 10.22 4.85
C LEU A 20 -21.14 11.25 3.78
N GLU A 21 -21.74 12.38 4.13
CA GLU A 21 -21.97 13.51 3.21
C GLU A 21 -20.65 14.07 2.68
N MET A 22 -19.64 14.23 3.54
CA MET A 22 -18.30 14.66 3.12
C MET A 22 -17.61 13.62 2.23
N LEU A 23 -17.75 12.31 2.55
CA LEU A 23 -17.22 11.24 1.69
C LEU A 23 -17.93 11.20 0.33
N ASP A 24 -19.24 11.44 0.30
CA ASP A 24 -20.03 11.52 -0.93
C ASP A 24 -19.50 12.65 -1.82
N TYR A 25 -19.33 13.85 -1.26
CA TYR A 25 -18.69 14.97 -1.95
C TYR A 25 -17.29 14.61 -2.47
N GLN A 26 -16.41 14.09 -1.60
CA GLN A 26 -15.04 13.74 -1.97
C GLN A 26 -14.98 12.71 -3.11
N TRP A 27 -15.83 11.69 -3.09
CA TRP A 27 -15.86 10.64 -4.11
C TRP A 27 -16.56 11.08 -5.39
N ASN A 28 -17.80 11.53 -5.28
CA ASN A 28 -18.73 11.63 -6.40
C ASN A 28 -18.73 13.02 -7.06
N GLU A 29 -18.33 14.08 -6.34
CA GLU A 29 -18.23 15.43 -6.90
C GLU A 29 -16.81 15.84 -7.26
N VAL A 30 -15.80 15.21 -6.63
CA VAL A 30 -14.39 15.59 -6.82
C VAL A 30 -13.57 14.48 -7.48
N ALA A 31 -13.35 13.36 -6.78
CA ALA A 31 -12.34 12.38 -7.19
C ALA A 31 -12.71 11.66 -8.49
N ILE A 32 -13.91 11.06 -8.57
CA ILE A 32 -14.34 10.32 -9.76
C ILE A 32 -14.40 11.25 -10.98
N PRO A 33 -15.08 12.43 -10.94
CA PRO A 33 -15.12 13.33 -12.09
C PRO A 33 -13.74 13.80 -12.56
N TYR A 34 -12.81 14.08 -11.64
CA TYR A 34 -11.44 14.44 -12.00
C TYR A 34 -10.72 13.31 -12.75
N TRP A 35 -10.83 12.08 -12.23
CA TRP A 35 -10.16 10.94 -12.83
C TRP A 35 -10.80 10.49 -14.15
N GLU A 36 -12.13 10.59 -14.29
CA GLU A 36 -12.82 10.38 -15.56
C GLU A 36 -12.34 11.36 -16.64
N GLN A 37 -12.22 12.65 -16.30
CA GLN A 37 -11.71 13.67 -17.23
C GLN A 37 -10.23 13.44 -17.59
N THR A 38 -9.45 12.90 -16.66
CA THR A 38 -8.03 12.60 -16.86
C THR A 38 -7.82 11.28 -17.61
N TYR A 39 -8.81 10.39 -17.60
CA TYR A 39 -8.66 9.03 -18.13
C TYR A 39 -8.35 8.98 -19.62
N SER A 40 -9.01 9.83 -20.44
CA SER A 40 -8.72 9.92 -21.87
C SER A 40 -7.28 10.37 -22.13
N TYR A 41 -6.77 11.32 -21.35
CA TYR A 41 -5.38 11.75 -21.43
C TYR A 41 -4.40 10.61 -21.10
N ILE A 42 -4.71 9.80 -20.08
CA ILE A 42 -3.91 8.62 -19.70
C ILE A 42 -3.89 7.61 -20.85
N GLU A 43 -5.05 7.33 -21.44
CA GLU A 43 -5.21 6.40 -22.57
C GLU A 43 -4.46 6.88 -23.81
N ASP A 44 -4.62 8.14 -24.19
CA ASP A 44 -3.99 8.76 -25.37
C ASP A 44 -2.45 8.73 -25.30
N HIS A 45 -1.88 8.75 -24.09
CA HIS A 45 -0.44 8.69 -23.88
C HIS A 45 0.08 7.27 -23.60
N GLY A 46 -0.79 6.26 -23.56
CA GLY A 46 -0.42 4.88 -23.29
C GLY A 46 0.23 4.67 -21.92
N VAL A 47 -0.13 5.51 -20.93
CA VAL A 47 0.41 5.40 -19.56
C VAL A 47 -0.59 4.70 -18.64
N ARG A 48 -0.09 4.21 -17.51
CA ARG A 48 -0.89 3.67 -16.41
C ARG A 48 -0.60 4.48 -15.15
N VAL A 49 -1.61 4.66 -14.31
CA VAL A 49 -1.47 5.36 -13.03
C VAL A 49 -1.55 4.34 -11.91
N ALA A 50 -0.56 4.35 -11.03
CA ALA A 50 -0.46 3.47 -9.88
C ALA A 50 -0.66 4.28 -8.60
N PHE A 51 -1.79 4.09 -7.92
CA PHE A 51 -2.07 4.70 -6.63
C PHE A 51 -1.46 3.87 -5.52
N GLU A 52 -0.74 4.54 -4.64
CA GLU A 52 -0.33 3.96 -3.38
C GLU A 52 -1.48 4.08 -2.37
N MET A 53 -1.93 2.93 -1.85
CA MET A 53 -3.00 2.89 -0.85
C MET A 53 -2.44 3.37 0.50
N HIS A 54 -2.56 4.67 0.75
CA HIS A 54 -1.93 5.32 1.89
C HIS A 54 -2.97 5.93 2.85
N PRO A 55 -3.00 5.53 4.13
CA PRO A 55 -3.84 6.15 5.16
C PRO A 55 -3.59 7.65 5.28
N GLY A 56 -4.66 8.45 5.32
CA GLY A 56 -4.59 9.90 5.13
C GLY A 56 -5.07 10.34 3.74
N MET A 57 -5.20 9.42 2.79
CA MET A 57 -5.74 9.66 1.45
C MET A 57 -7.16 9.11 1.30
N LEU A 58 -7.86 9.53 0.24
CA LEU A 58 -9.18 9.00 -0.11
C LEU A 58 -9.11 7.52 -0.56
N VAL A 59 -8.05 7.19 -1.30
CA VAL A 59 -7.69 5.82 -1.70
C VAL A 59 -6.62 5.32 -0.72
N TYR A 60 -7.03 4.53 0.26
CA TYR A 60 -6.15 4.11 1.37
C TYR A 60 -6.13 2.60 1.63
N ASN A 61 -6.97 1.83 0.95
CA ASN A 61 -7.05 0.37 1.09
C ASN A 61 -7.51 -0.27 -0.24
N VAL A 62 -7.55 -1.61 -0.26
CA VAL A 62 -7.95 -2.39 -1.45
C VAL A 62 -9.34 -2.00 -1.95
N ASP A 63 -10.31 -1.90 -1.04
CA ASP A 63 -11.71 -1.58 -1.39
C ASP A 63 -11.83 -0.20 -2.06
N THR A 64 -11.25 0.84 -1.46
CA THR A 64 -11.28 2.20 -2.01
C THR A 64 -10.52 2.32 -3.33
N LEU A 65 -9.42 1.59 -3.51
CA LEU A 65 -8.73 1.54 -4.79
C LEU A 65 -9.59 0.89 -5.87
N LEU A 66 -10.14 -0.29 -5.59
CA LEU A 66 -10.97 -1.01 -6.55
C LEU A 66 -12.24 -0.24 -6.88
N ARG A 67 -12.83 0.49 -5.92
CA ARG A 67 -13.93 1.43 -6.17
C ARG A 67 -13.55 2.50 -7.20
N LEU A 68 -12.37 3.14 -7.07
CA LEU A 68 -11.93 4.15 -8.04
C LEU A 68 -11.68 3.53 -9.41
N ARG A 69 -11.00 2.38 -9.45
CA ARG A 69 -10.72 1.64 -10.69
C ARG A 69 -12.01 1.20 -11.40
N GLU A 70 -13.00 0.71 -10.67
CA GLU A 70 -14.30 0.31 -11.20
C GLU A 70 -15.07 1.50 -11.78
N ALA A 71 -15.08 2.63 -11.05
CA ALA A 71 -15.79 3.83 -11.48
C ALA A 71 -15.17 4.48 -12.74
N VAL A 72 -13.83 4.47 -12.86
CA VAL A 72 -13.13 5.25 -13.89
C VAL A 72 -12.58 4.39 -15.01
N GLY A 73 -11.86 3.32 -14.69
CA GLY A 73 -11.34 2.39 -15.68
C GLY A 73 -10.01 1.71 -15.33
N PRO A 74 -9.65 0.66 -16.09
CA PRO A 74 -8.55 -0.26 -15.76
C PRO A 74 -7.13 0.31 -15.92
N LEU A 75 -6.95 1.56 -16.36
CA LEU A 75 -5.63 2.22 -16.40
C LEU A 75 -5.25 2.84 -15.06
N LEU A 76 -6.17 2.84 -14.10
CA LEU A 76 -5.92 3.18 -12.70
C LEU A 76 -5.72 1.90 -11.89
N GLY A 77 -4.55 1.74 -11.29
CA GLY A 77 -4.16 0.55 -10.55
C GLY A 77 -3.38 0.89 -9.29
N CYS A 78 -2.65 -0.10 -8.78
CA CYS A 78 -2.00 -0.07 -7.48
C CYS A 78 -0.48 0.09 -7.63
N ASN A 79 0.08 1.02 -6.86
CA ASN A 79 1.43 0.88 -6.32
C ASN A 79 1.29 0.15 -4.98
N PHE A 80 1.60 -1.14 -4.95
CA PHE A 80 1.39 -1.96 -3.77
C PHE A 80 2.52 -1.73 -2.77
N ASP A 81 2.22 -1.01 -1.69
CA ASP A 81 3.08 -0.87 -0.53
C ASP A 81 2.46 -1.61 0.67
N PRO A 82 3.08 -2.70 1.16
CA PRO A 82 2.52 -3.48 2.25
C PRO A 82 2.65 -2.80 3.61
N SER A 83 3.54 -1.81 3.77
CA SER A 83 3.78 -1.13 5.05
C SER A 83 2.53 -0.42 5.56
N HIS A 84 1.79 0.24 4.67
CA HIS A 84 0.55 0.93 4.99
C HIS A 84 -0.63 -0.01 5.30
N LEU A 85 -0.56 -1.24 4.80
CA LEU A 85 -1.57 -2.27 4.96
C LEU A 85 -1.39 -3.03 6.29
N TRP A 86 -0.16 -3.44 6.59
CA TRP A 86 0.15 -4.25 7.77
C TRP A 86 -0.31 -3.63 9.08
N TRP A 87 0.02 -2.35 9.32
CA TRP A 87 -0.37 -1.71 10.58
C TRP A 87 -1.89 -1.48 10.66
N ASN A 88 -2.58 -1.45 9.53
CA ASN A 88 -4.05 -1.40 9.46
C ASN A 88 -4.68 -2.81 9.58
N GLY A 89 -3.90 -3.84 9.90
CA GLY A 89 -4.38 -5.21 10.10
C GLY A 89 -4.68 -5.97 8.80
N VAL A 90 -4.27 -5.44 7.65
CA VAL A 90 -4.47 -6.10 6.36
C VAL A 90 -3.39 -7.17 6.15
N ASN A 91 -3.81 -8.35 5.70
CA ASN A 91 -2.89 -9.39 5.22
C ASN A 91 -2.44 -9.05 3.79
N PRO A 92 -1.15 -8.83 3.52
CA PRO A 92 -0.67 -8.39 2.20
C PRO A 92 -0.85 -9.46 1.12
N VAL A 93 -0.74 -10.75 1.45
CA VAL A 93 -0.96 -11.86 0.50
C VAL A 93 -2.42 -11.89 0.07
N ALA A 94 -3.36 -11.70 1.00
CA ALA A 94 -4.77 -11.60 0.67
C ALA A 94 -5.07 -10.36 -0.18
N ALA A 95 -4.45 -9.21 0.14
CA ALA A 95 -4.57 -7.99 -0.63
C ALA A 95 -4.05 -8.16 -2.07
N ILE A 96 -2.89 -8.78 -2.26
CA ILE A 96 -2.32 -9.05 -3.59
C ILE A 96 -3.27 -9.89 -4.43
N ARG A 97 -3.84 -10.95 -3.84
CA ARG A 97 -4.83 -11.81 -4.53
C ARG A 97 -6.09 -11.06 -4.93
N ALA A 98 -6.57 -10.16 -4.07
CA ALA A 98 -7.77 -9.36 -4.35
C ALA A 98 -7.52 -8.29 -5.42
N LEU A 99 -6.33 -7.71 -5.45
CA LEU A 99 -5.94 -6.69 -6.43
C LEU A 99 -5.65 -7.29 -7.81
N GLY A 100 -5.00 -8.45 -7.86
CA GLY A 100 -4.70 -9.15 -9.12
C GLY A 100 -4.00 -8.26 -10.14
N ASP A 101 -4.58 -8.16 -11.34
CA ASP A 101 -4.06 -7.38 -12.47
C ASP A 101 -4.05 -5.87 -12.22
N ALA A 102 -4.70 -5.39 -11.16
CA ALA A 102 -4.64 -3.98 -10.76
C ALA A 102 -3.24 -3.60 -10.23
N ILE A 103 -2.37 -4.54 -9.85
CA ILE A 103 -1.02 -4.21 -9.37
C ILE A 103 -0.11 -3.85 -10.55
N PHE A 104 0.30 -2.57 -10.60
CA PHE A 104 1.18 -2.04 -11.65
C PHE A 104 2.60 -1.82 -11.18
N HIS A 105 2.78 -1.58 -9.90
CA HIS A 105 4.06 -1.34 -9.26
C HIS A 105 4.03 -1.86 -7.83
N VAL A 106 5.19 -2.15 -7.25
CA VAL A 106 5.32 -2.64 -5.87
C VAL A 106 6.43 -1.87 -5.17
N HIS A 107 6.12 -1.35 -4.00
CA HIS A 107 7.11 -0.87 -3.04
C HIS A 107 7.47 -1.98 -2.06
N GLY A 108 8.77 -2.23 -1.92
CA GLY A 108 9.35 -2.93 -0.80
C GLY A 108 9.56 -1.93 0.34
N LYS A 109 8.62 -1.90 1.27
CA LYS A 109 8.69 -1.09 2.50
C LYS A 109 8.16 -1.92 3.65
N ASP A 110 8.81 -1.86 4.81
CA ASP A 110 8.48 -2.70 5.97
C ASP A 110 8.02 -1.86 7.16
N VAL A 111 7.29 -2.47 8.06
CA VAL A 111 6.78 -1.84 9.27
C VAL A 111 6.84 -2.82 10.43
N TYR A 112 7.26 -2.33 11.58
CA TYR A 112 7.07 -3.04 12.84
C TYR A 112 5.79 -2.55 13.50
N VAL A 113 4.84 -3.45 13.72
CA VAL A 113 3.61 -3.19 14.49
C VAL A 113 3.86 -3.64 15.92
N ASP A 114 3.89 -2.69 16.86
CA ASP A 114 4.13 -2.99 18.26
C ASP A 114 2.86 -3.63 18.87
N PRO A 115 2.92 -4.89 19.32
CA PRO A 115 1.75 -5.60 19.79
C PRO A 115 1.23 -5.04 21.12
N PHE A 116 2.09 -4.43 21.94
CA PHE A 116 1.71 -3.90 23.24
C PHE A 116 1.03 -2.53 23.09
N ASN A 117 1.63 -1.63 22.32
CA ASN A 117 1.06 -0.31 22.08
C ASN A 117 -0.22 -0.40 21.26
N THR A 118 -0.28 -1.30 20.27
CA THR A 118 -1.49 -1.52 19.45
C THR A 118 -2.62 -2.15 20.27
N ALA A 119 -2.34 -3.09 21.18
CA ALA A 119 -3.37 -3.68 22.03
C ALA A 119 -4.04 -2.67 22.97
N VAL A 120 -3.33 -1.59 23.34
CA VAL A 120 -3.85 -0.54 24.23
C VAL A 120 -4.50 0.60 23.43
N ASN A 121 -3.87 1.04 22.33
CA ASN A 121 -4.26 2.27 21.63
C ASN A 121 -4.94 2.04 20.27
N GLY A 122 -4.88 0.83 19.72
CA GLY A 122 -5.17 0.58 18.32
C GLY A 122 -4.07 1.11 17.38
N CYS A 123 -4.30 1.03 16.08
CA CYS A 123 -3.31 1.36 15.05
C CYS A 123 -3.33 2.81 14.53
N ASN A 124 -4.39 3.57 14.84
CA ASN A 124 -4.50 4.99 14.45
C ASN A 124 -3.57 5.85 15.32
N ASP A 125 -2.29 5.89 14.96
CA ASP A 125 -1.23 6.59 15.71
C ASP A 125 -0.76 7.86 15.00
N HIS A 126 -1.11 9.01 15.57
CA HIS A 126 -0.77 10.35 15.07
C HIS A 126 0.42 10.99 15.80
N ARG A 127 1.11 10.25 16.68
CA ARG A 127 2.27 10.78 17.41
C ARG A 127 3.39 11.17 16.42
N PRO A 128 4.41 11.93 16.85
CA PRO A 128 5.61 12.14 16.03
C PRO A 128 6.36 10.83 15.77
N TYR A 129 7.02 10.69 14.61
CA TYR A 129 7.80 9.50 14.28
C TYR A 129 9.00 9.26 15.22
N GLY A 130 9.53 10.32 15.84
CA GLY A 130 10.62 10.22 16.81
C GLY A 130 10.23 9.60 18.16
N GLU A 131 8.95 9.50 18.49
CA GLU A 131 8.47 8.90 19.75
C GLU A 131 8.33 7.37 19.68
N ILE A 132 9.28 6.71 19.01
CA ILE A 132 9.25 5.28 18.64
C ILE A 132 8.75 4.37 19.79
N PRO A 133 9.26 4.45 21.04
CA PRO A 133 8.84 3.53 22.11
C PRO A 133 7.36 3.61 22.48
N LYS A 134 6.67 4.70 22.11
CA LYS A 134 5.25 4.91 22.40
C LYS A 134 4.34 4.67 21.19
N ARG A 135 4.91 4.39 20.02
CA ARG A 135 4.14 4.24 18.78
C ARG A 135 3.54 2.85 18.66
N SER A 136 2.33 2.76 18.12
CA SER A 136 1.70 1.49 17.74
C SER A 136 2.39 0.83 16.55
N TRP A 137 3.06 1.60 15.70
CA TRP A 137 3.84 1.08 14.58
C TRP A 137 4.93 2.06 14.14
N THR A 138 6.00 1.55 13.53
CA THR A 138 7.13 2.34 13.01
C THR A 138 7.67 1.68 11.74
N PHE A 139 7.93 2.46 10.68
CA PHE A 139 8.57 1.94 9.47
C PHE A 139 9.98 1.42 9.79
N ARG A 140 10.32 0.29 9.16
CA ARG A 140 11.59 -0.40 9.37
C ARG A 140 12.20 -0.81 8.04
N THR A 141 13.49 -1.10 8.11
CA THR A 141 14.22 -1.82 7.07
C THR A 141 13.54 -3.17 6.79
N ILE A 142 13.36 -3.53 5.51
CA ILE A 142 12.87 -4.85 5.08
C ILE A 142 13.66 -5.96 5.77
N GLY A 143 12.95 -6.84 6.47
CA GLY A 143 13.54 -7.93 7.26
C GLY A 143 13.58 -7.63 8.77
N TYR A 144 13.26 -6.40 9.19
CA TYR A 144 13.25 -5.97 10.59
C TYR A 144 11.85 -5.62 11.11
N GLY A 145 10.87 -5.41 10.23
CA GLY A 145 9.45 -5.43 10.60
C GLY A 145 8.90 -6.85 10.51
N HIS A 146 9.14 -7.50 9.37
CA HIS A 146 8.72 -8.86 9.09
C HIS A 146 9.90 -9.70 8.54
N GLY A 147 9.94 -10.98 8.91
CA GLY A 147 10.98 -11.91 8.47
C GLY A 147 10.93 -12.22 6.97
N VAL A 148 12.01 -12.83 6.45
CA VAL A 148 12.15 -13.17 5.03
C VAL A 148 11.06 -14.13 4.54
N GLU A 149 10.50 -14.96 5.42
CA GLU A 149 9.37 -15.85 5.14
C GLU A 149 8.12 -15.08 4.68
N VAL A 150 7.80 -13.95 5.30
CA VAL A 150 6.66 -13.11 4.91
C VAL A 150 6.92 -12.50 3.52
N TRP A 151 8.14 -12.06 3.26
CA TRP A 151 8.54 -11.52 1.96
C TRP A 151 8.53 -12.60 0.86
N ARG A 152 8.89 -13.84 1.17
CA ARG A 152 8.74 -14.99 0.25
C ARG A 152 7.28 -15.25 -0.09
N ASP A 153 6.38 -15.16 0.87
CA ASP A 153 4.94 -15.32 0.62
C ASP A 153 4.39 -14.21 -0.28
N ILE A 154 4.81 -12.96 -0.06
CA ILE A 154 4.48 -11.81 -0.92
C ILE A 154 4.97 -12.04 -2.35
N VAL A 155 6.27 -12.33 -2.53
CA VAL A 155 6.87 -12.57 -3.86
C VAL A 155 6.18 -13.73 -4.56
N SER A 156 5.94 -14.84 -3.85
CA SER A 156 5.26 -16.00 -4.42
C SER A 156 3.86 -15.64 -4.89
N THR A 157 3.14 -14.82 -4.13
CA THR A 157 1.79 -14.39 -4.50
C THR A 157 1.80 -13.41 -5.68
N LEU A 158 2.76 -12.48 -5.73
CA LEU A 158 2.97 -11.60 -6.90
C LEU A 158 3.19 -12.44 -8.16
N ARG A 159 4.03 -13.48 -8.08
CA ARG A 159 4.27 -14.39 -9.20
C ARG A 159 3.02 -15.17 -9.61
N LEU A 160 2.20 -15.61 -8.65
CA LEU A 160 0.95 -16.31 -8.92
C LEU A 160 -0.09 -15.45 -9.66
N ILE A 161 -0.11 -14.14 -9.40
CA ILE A 161 -0.99 -13.21 -10.12
C ILE A 161 -0.36 -12.71 -11.44
N GLY A 162 0.83 -13.19 -11.80
CA GLY A 162 1.54 -12.82 -13.03
C GLY A 162 2.30 -11.49 -12.97
N TYR A 163 2.55 -10.94 -11.77
CA TYR A 163 3.40 -9.76 -11.62
C TYR A 163 4.87 -10.17 -11.64
N ASP A 164 5.59 -9.72 -12.67
CA ASP A 164 7.01 -10.03 -12.92
C ASP A 164 7.84 -8.76 -13.24
N TYR A 165 7.41 -7.61 -12.70
CA TYR A 165 8.11 -6.34 -12.89
C TYR A 165 9.05 -6.03 -11.71
N VAL A 166 8.99 -4.83 -11.14
CA VAL A 166 9.94 -4.35 -10.13
C VAL A 166 9.39 -4.46 -8.71
N ILE A 167 10.27 -4.72 -7.73
CA ILE A 167 10.03 -4.38 -6.33
C ILE A 167 10.97 -3.22 -6.01
N SER A 168 10.42 -2.00 -5.95
CA SER A 168 11.19 -0.78 -5.68
C SER A 168 11.34 -0.59 -4.18
N ILE A 169 12.56 -0.47 -3.67
CA ILE A 169 12.77 -0.27 -2.23
C ILE A 169 12.48 1.19 -1.87
N GLU A 170 11.48 1.39 -1.03
CA GLU A 170 11.26 2.67 -0.35
C GLU A 170 11.81 2.55 1.07
N HIS A 171 12.94 3.21 1.34
CA HIS A 171 13.68 3.00 2.57
C HIS A 171 13.31 4.04 3.65
N GLU A 172 12.73 3.56 4.75
CA GLU A 172 12.50 4.34 5.96
C GLU A 172 12.75 3.48 7.22
N ASP A 173 13.71 3.90 8.05
CA ASP A 173 13.95 3.30 9.36
C ASP A 173 14.52 4.35 10.31
N ALA A 174 13.85 4.58 11.44
CA ALA A 174 14.29 5.56 12.42
C ALA A 174 15.41 5.03 13.35
N LEU A 175 15.75 3.74 13.28
CA LEU A 175 16.76 3.09 14.11
C LEU A 175 18.05 2.72 13.36
N MET A 176 18.08 2.90 12.03
CA MET A 176 19.25 2.56 11.21
C MET A 176 19.70 3.74 10.36
N ASN A 177 21.00 3.76 10.05
CA ASN A 177 21.52 4.62 9.00
C ASN A 177 20.94 4.18 7.63
N PRO A 178 20.61 5.12 6.73
CA PRO A 178 20.06 4.79 5.40
C PRO A 178 20.86 3.77 4.59
N ASP A 179 22.19 3.86 4.57
CA ASP A 179 23.04 2.95 3.77
C ASP A 179 23.07 1.53 4.35
N GLU A 180 23.12 1.43 5.68
CA GLU A 180 23.07 0.15 6.38
C GLU A 180 21.69 -0.52 6.18
N GLY A 181 20.62 0.25 6.38
CA GLY A 181 19.26 -0.21 6.21
C GLY A 181 18.99 -0.65 4.76
N LEU A 182 19.36 0.17 3.77
CA LEU A 182 19.21 -0.20 2.35
C LEU A 182 20.00 -1.47 2.01
N SER A 183 21.24 -1.60 2.48
CA SER A 183 22.06 -2.79 2.22
C SER A 183 21.43 -4.07 2.78
N LYS A 184 20.84 -3.99 3.99
CA LYS A 184 20.13 -5.11 4.63
C LYS A 184 18.81 -5.44 3.92
N ALA A 185 18.05 -4.43 3.52
CA ALA A 185 16.82 -4.60 2.75
C ALA A 185 17.09 -5.32 1.41
N ILE A 186 18.15 -4.91 0.69
CA ILE A 186 18.57 -5.56 -0.56
C ILE A 186 18.95 -7.02 -0.29
N ALA A 187 19.70 -7.30 0.78
CA ALA A 187 20.08 -8.67 1.11
C ALA A 187 18.86 -9.56 1.39
N ASN A 188 17.89 -9.05 2.17
CA ASN A 188 16.65 -9.76 2.47
C ASN A 188 15.81 -10.03 1.21
N LEU A 189 15.59 -9.00 0.37
CA LEU A 189 14.82 -9.16 -0.87
C LEU A 189 15.52 -10.09 -1.87
N LYS A 190 16.86 -10.07 -1.97
CA LYS A 190 17.58 -11.02 -2.83
C LYS A 190 17.38 -12.47 -2.42
N GLU A 191 17.13 -12.72 -1.13
CA GLU A 191 16.81 -14.06 -0.62
C GLU A 191 15.34 -14.46 -0.88
N ALA A 192 14.43 -13.49 -0.94
CA ALA A 192 13.00 -13.72 -1.17
C ALA A 192 12.60 -13.76 -2.66
N VAL A 193 13.24 -12.95 -3.51
CA VAL A 193 12.90 -12.80 -4.94
C VAL A 193 13.26 -14.05 -5.73
N ILE A 194 12.32 -14.50 -6.57
CA ILE A 194 12.49 -15.63 -7.48
C ILE A 194 12.95 -15.09 -8.84
N PHE A 195 14.22 -15.31 -9.19
CA PHE A 195 14.82 -14.76 -10.41
C PHE A 195 14.68 -15.65 -11.64
N GLU A 196 14.55 -16.96 -11.46
CA GLU A 196 14.51 -17.93 -12.56
C GLU A 196 13.07 -18.30 -12.91
N GLU A 197 12.83 -18.75 -14.15
CA GLU A 197 11.57 -19.39 -14.53
C GLU A 197 11.39 -20.71 -13.77
N ALA A 198 10.13 -21.11 -13.51
CA ALA A 198 9.86 -22.35 -12.78
C ALA A 198 10.29 -23.62 -13.55
N GLY A 199 10.49 -23.52 -14.86
CA GLY A 199 10.75 -24.65 -15.74
C GLY A 199 9.57 -25.61 -15.87
N GLU A 200 9.81 -26.78 -16.47
CA GLU A 200 8.81 -27.84 -16.56
C GLU A 200 8.58 -28.50 -15.19
N MET A 201 7.31 -28.72 -14.83
CA MET A 201 6.95 -29.47 -13.63
C MET A 201 7.24 -30.96 -13.84
N PHE A 202 8.44 -31.42 -13.47
CA PHE A 202 8.82 -32.82 -13.67
C PHE A 202 7.98 -33.84 -12.86
N TRP A 203 7.16 -33.35 -11.92
CA TRP A 203 6.34 -34.16 -11.01
C TRP A 203 4.83 -34.03 -11.24
N ALA A 204 4.38 -33.30 -12.28
CA ALA A 204 2.97 -33.14 -12.64
C ALA A 204 2.72 -33.42 -14.13
#